data_AF-A0A238UX13-F1
#
_entry.id   AF-A0A238UX13-F1
#
_cell.length_a   1.000
_cell.length_b   1.000
_cell.length_c   1.000
_cell.angle_alpha   90.00
_cell.angle_beta   90.00
_cell.angle_gamma   90.00
#
_symmetry.space_group_name_H-M   'P 1'
#
loop_
_entity.id
_entity.type
_entity.pdbx_description
1 polymer ?
#
loop_
_entity_poly.entity_id
_entity_poly.type
_entity_poly.pdbx_seq_one_letter_code
_entity_poly.pdbx_strand_id
1 'polypeptide(L)'
;MQQISVTTLVKVQNLSVTGPQTADNAEGFVNSLTGSQCQVIIAVGDPQVAAATKVAGTNPQARFITVNGGTAAANVQVVNAASGDDLRNTVKAKLDELARSTS
;
A
#
# COMPACT_ATOMS: atom_id res chain seq x y z
N MET A 1 2.68 -12.86 -4.85
CA MET A 1 3.69 -11.78 -4.90
C MET A 1 4.74 -11.99 -5.99
N GLN A 2 5.31 -13.20 -6.17
CA GLN A 2 6.39 -13.44 -7.14
C GLN A 2 6.02 -13.21 -8.62
N GLN A 3 4.76 -13.31 -9.00
CA GLN A 3 4.35 -13.25 -10.41
C GLN A 3 4.33 -11.83 -11.03
N ILE A 4 4.58 -10.78 -10.24
CA ILE A 4 4.41 -9.36 -10.67
C ILE A 4 5.75 -8.64 -10.86
N SER A 5 6.87 -9.18 -10.36
CA SER A 5 8.19 -8.54 -10.42
C SER A 5 8.77 -8.41 -11.85
N VAL A 6 8.13 -8.99 -12.87
CA VAL A 6 8.77 -9.26 -14.17
C VAL A 6 8.40 -8.24 -15.25
N THR A 7 7.45 -7.32 -15.01
CA THR A 7 6.89 -6.48 -16.10
C THR A 7 7.06 -4.97 -15.90
N THR A 8 7.43 -4.51 -14.71
CA THR A 8 7.62 -3.08 -14.41
C THR A 8 8.64 -2.92 -13.28
N LEU A 9 9.35 -1.79 -13.22
CA LEU A 9 10.31 -1.40 -12.15
C LEU A 9 9.61 -1.20 -10.78
N VAL A 10 8.77 -2.16 -10.38
CA VAL A 10 7.94 -2.11 -9.18
C VAL A 10 8.60 -2.98 -8.12
N LYS A 11 9.21 -2.32 -7.13
CA LYS A 11 9.76 -3.00 -5.95
C LYS A 11 8.62 -3.36 -5.00
N VAL A 12 8.24 -4.65 -5.01
CA VAL A 12 7.23 -5.18 -4.07
C VAL A 12 7.92 -5.56 -2.76
N GLN A 13 7.70 -4.77 -1.71
CA GLN A 13 8.18 -5.07 -0.36
C GLN A 13 7.01 -5.50 0.53
N ASN A 14 7.01 -6.76 0.93
CA ASN A 14 6.07 -7.27 1.92
C ASN A 14 6.71 -7.21 3.30
N LEU A 15 6.33 -6.21 4.10
CA LEU A 15 6.77 -6.11 5.48
C LEU A 15 5.66 -6.64 6.39
N SER A 16 5.81 -7.90 6.79
CA SER A 16 5.01 -8.43 7.90
C SER A 16 5.48 -7.72 9.17
N VAL A 17 4.59 -6.95 9.79
CA VAL A 17 4.85 -6.30 11.07
C VAL A 17 5.25 -7.39 12.06
N THR A 18 6.53 -7.42 12.44
CA THR A 18 7.04 -8.41 13.39
C THR A 18 6.89 -7.81 14.78
N GLY A 19 6.26 -8.53 15.71
CA GLY A 19 5.89 -8.01 17.03
C GLY A 19 4.42 -7.58 17.13
N PRO A 20 4.04 -6.82 18.18
CA PRO A 20 2.66 -6.40 18.42
C PRO A 20 2.07 -5.70 17.19
N GLN A 21 0.87 -6.11 16.79
CA GLN A 21 0.13 -5.53 15.65
C GLN A 21 -0.51 -4.21 16.08
N THR A 22 0.31 -3.18 16.31
CA THR A 22 -0.14 -1.83 16.67
C THR A 22 0.18 -0.83 15.56
N ALA A 23 -0.59 0.26 15.49
CA ALA A 23 -0.37 1.31 14.50
C ALA A 23 1.02 1.94 14.62
N ASP A 24 1.49 2.19 15.84
CA ASP A 24 2.82 2.77 16.09
C ASP A 24 3.96 1.85 15.61
N ASN A 25 3.81 0.54 15.78
CA ASN A 25 4.80 -0.42 15.27
C ASN A 25 4.78 -0.47 13.74
N ALA A 26 3.59 -0.45 13.13
CA ALA A 26 3.42 -0.45 11.68
C ALA A 26 3.94 0.84 11.02
N GLU A 27 3.86 1.99 11.69
CA GLU A 27 4.31 3.29 11.18
C GLU A 27 5.79 3.29 10.80
N GLY A 28 6.66 2.66 11.60
CA GLY A 28 8.09 2.54 11.28
C GLY A 28 8.34 1.81 9.96
N PHE A 29 7.57 0.75 9.69
CA PHE A 29 7.65 0.02 8.42
C PHE A 29 7.15 0.87 7.25
N VAL A 30 6.02 1.56 7.41
CA VAL A 30 5.48 2.44 6.36
C VAL A 30 6.46 3.59 6.03
N ASN A 31 7.08 4.19 7.04
CA ASN A 31 8.12 5.21 6.87
C ASN A 31 9.38 4.67 6.14
N SER A 32 9.75 3.40 6.37
CA SER A 32 10.85 2.77 5.63
C SER A 32 10.54 2.60 4.13
N LEU A 33 9.27 2.36 3.79
CA LEU A 33 8.82 2.22 2.40
C LEU A 33 8.81 3.56 1.67
N THR A 34 8.31 4.62 2.31
CA THR A 34 8.36 5.97 1.75
C THR A 34 9.80 6.44 1.57
N GLY A 35 10.67 6.19 2.56
CA GLY A 35 12.10 6.49 2.48
C GLY A 35 12.85 5.69 1.40
N SER A 36 12.39 4.47 1.09
CA SER A 36 12.91 3.66 -0.03
C SER A 36 12.39 4.09 -1.41
N GLN A 37 11.71 5.24 -1.49
CA GLN A 37 11.11 5.79 -2.72
C GLN A 37 10.08 4.84 -3.37
N CYS A 38 9.40 4.00 -2.57
CA CYS A 38 8.24 3.28 -3.05
C CYS A 38 7.11 4.28 -3.34
N GLN A 39 6.74 4.42 -4.61
CA GLN A 39 5.70 5.36 -5.05
C GLN A 39 4.28 4.90 -4.68
N VAL A 40 4.09 3.60 -4.42
CA VAL A 40 2.80 2.99 -4.09
C VAL A 40 2.97 2.09 -2.88
N ILE A 41 2.16 2.32 -1.86
CA ILE A 41 2.15 1.57 -0.60
C ILE A 41 0.76 0.99 -0.41
N ILE A 42 0.66 -0.32 -0.18
CA ILE A 42 -0.61 -1.03 0.02
C ILE A 42 -0.66 -1.52 1.46
N ALA A 43 -1.68 -1.13 2.20
CA ALA A 43 -1.90 -1.49 3.60
C ALA A 43 -3.14 -2.36 3.75
N VAL A 44 -2.97 -3.50 4.43
CA VAL A 44 -4.03 -4.49 4.68
C VAL A 44 -4.02 -4.82 6.17
N GLY A 45 -5.17 -4.69 6.82
CA GLY A 45 -5.32 -4.87 8.27
C GLY A 45 -5.33 -3.55 9.04
N ASP A 46 -6.15 -3.47 10.10
CA ASP A 46 -6.45 -2.22 10.80
C ASP A 46 -5.21 -1.45 11.28
N PRO A 47 -4.19 -2.09 11.90
CA PRO A 47 -2.98 -1.38 12.34
C PRO A 47 -2.20 -0.76 11.18
N GLN A 48 -2.09 -1.49 10.07
CA GLN A 48 -1.37 -1.07 8.86
C GLN A 48 -2.13 0.07 8.15
N VAL A 49 -3.46 -0.03 8.10
CA VAL A 49 -4.34 1.01 7.52
C VAL A 49 -4.25 2.32 8.32
N ALA A 50 -4.26 2.24 9.65
CA ALA A 50 -4.10 3.40 10.51
C ALA A 50 -2.72 4.06 10.31
N ALA A 51 -1.65 3.26 10.29
CA ALA A 51 -0.30 3.73 10.03
C ALA A 51 -0.16 4.38 8.63
N ALA A 52 -0.69 3.74 7.59
CA ALA A 52 -0.67 4.28 6.23
C ALA A 52 -1.42 5.60 6.12
N THR A 53 -2.59 5.71 6.75
CA THR A 53 -3.38 6.95 6.78
C THR A 53 -2.62 8.08 7.48
N LYS A 54 -1.94 7.77 8.60
CA LYS A 54 -1.12 8.73 9.34
C LYS A 54 0.08 9.22 8.52
N VAL A 55 0.83 8.30 7.91
CA VAL A 55 2.03 8.63 7.11
C VAL A 55 1.68 9.33 5.79
N ALA A 56 0.50 9.06 5.22
CA ALA A 56 0.06 9.70 3.99
C ALA A 56 -0.01 11.23 4.09
N GLY A 57 -0.43 11.76 5.24
CA GLY A 57 -0.52 13.20 5.47
C GLY A 57 0.82 13.93 5.39
N THR A 58 1.92 13.25 5.67
CA THR A 58 3.28 13.83 5.63
C THR A 58 4.06 13.45 4.36
N ASN A 59 3.49 12.61 3.49
CA ASN A 59 4.16 12.08 2.30
C ASN A 59 3.29 12.23 1.04
N PRO A 60 3.03 13.47 0.57
CA PRO A 60 2.17 13.71 -0.59
C PRO A 60 2.71 13.11 -1.89
N GLN A 61 4.03 12.87 -1.99
CA GLN A 61 4.62 12.22 -3.16
C GLN A 61 4.32 10.71 -3.29
N ALA A 62 3.92 10.05 -2.21
CA ALA A 62 3.60 8.62 -2.21
C ALA A 62 2.10 8.41 -2.31
N ARG A 63 1.68 7.40 -3.07
CA ARG A 63 0.28 6.96 -3.18
C ARG A 63 0.03 5.80 -2.22
N PHE A 64 -1.04 5.89 -1.45
CA PHE A 64 -1.42 4.88 -0.46
C PHE A 64 -2.70 4.20 -0.91
N ILE A 65 -2.74 2.88 -0.80
CA ILE A 65 -3.93 2.06 -1.02
C ILE A 65 -4.22 1.33 0.29
N THR A 66 -5.37 1.61 0.91
CA THR A 66 -5.80 0.90 2.12
C THR A 66 -6.91 -0.08 1.78
N VAL A 67 -6.91 -1.25 2.42
CA VAL A 67 -7.88 -2.32 2.15
C VAL A 67 -8.85 -2.44 3.31
N ASN A 68 -10.15 -2.43 3.00
CA ASN A 68 -11.26 -2.62 3.93
C ASN A 68 -11.25 -1.66 5.13
N GLY A 69 -10.64 -0.47 4.99
CA GLY A 69 -10.59 0.53 6.04
C GLY A 69 -9.76 1.77 5.68
N GLY A 70 -9.85 2.78 6.54
CA GLY A 70 -9.14 4.05 6.40
C GLY A 70 -10.00 5.18 5.83
N THR A 71 -9.40 6.34 5.66
CA THR A 71 -10.07 7.55 5.14
C THR A 71 -9.47 7.93 3.81
N ALA A 72 -10.31 8.06 2.78
CA ALA A 72 -9.88 8.53 1.48
C ALA A 72 -9.35 9.98 1.57
N ALA A 73 -8.25 10.24 0.88
CA ALA A 73 -7.59 11.54 0.82
C ALA A 73 -6.93 11.73 -0.55
N ALA A 74 -6.33 12.90 -0.80
CA ALA A 74 -5.73 13.24 -2.10
C ALA A 74 -4.72 12.19 -2.60
N ASN A 75 -3.96 11.57 -1.69
CA ASN A 75 -2.99 10.52 -1.97
C ASN A 75 -3.34 9.17 -1.31
N VAL A 76 -4.58 8.98 -0.83
CA VAL A 76 -5.05 7.75 -0.18
C VAL A 76 -6.30 7.22 -0.87
N GLN A 77 -6.21 6.02 -1.41
CA GLN A 77 -7.32 5.30 -2.02
C GLN A 77 -7.75 4.13 -1.12
N VAL A 78 -9.02 4.12 -0.72
CA VAL A 78 -9.62 2.99 0.02
C VAL A 78 -10.19 1.99 -0.99
N VAL A 79 -9.82 0.73 -0.85
CA VAL A 79 -10.31 -0.39 -1.65
C VAL A 79 -11.08 -1.36 -0.75
N ASN A 80 -12.29 -1.71 -1.16
CA ASN A 80 -13.06 -2.76 -0.50
C ASN A 80 -12.85 -4.07 -1.26
N ALA A 81 -12.31 -5.08 -0.59
CA ALA A 81 -12.10 -6.41 -1.13
C ALA A 81 -12.85 -7.44 -0.26
N ALA A 82 -13.82 -8.13 -0.86
CA ALA A 82 -14.66 -9.12 -0.19
C ALA A 82 -13.93 -10.46 0.04
N SER A 83 -12.92 -10.77 -0.78
CA SER A 83 -12.10 -11.97 -0.67
C SER A 83 -10.64 -11.71 -1.02
N GLY A 84 -9.76 -12.68 -0.70
CA GLY A 84 -8.35 -12.62 -1.07
C GLY A 84 -8.12 -12.63 -2.59
N ASP A 85 -9.01 -13.27 -3.36
CA ASP A 85 -8.98 -13.24 -4.82
C ASP A 85 -9.40 -11.87 -5.37
N ASP A 86 -10.46 -11.28 -4.81
CA ASP A 86 -10.89 -9.92 -5.17
C ASP A 86 -9.80 -8.90 -4.87
N LEU A 87 -9.11 -9.05 -3.75
CA LEU A 87 -7.98 -8.20 -3.41
C LEU A 87 -6.86 -8.34 -4.43
N ARG A 88 -6.46 -9.57 -4.78
CA ARG A 88 -5.42 -9.81 -5.79
C ARG A 88 -5.78 -9.20 -7.13
N ASN A 89 -7.01 -9.41 -7.59
CA ASN A 89 -7.49 -8.87 -8.87
C ASN A 89 -7.55 -7.35 -8.87
N THR A 90 -8.01 -6.74 -7.78
CA THR A 90 -8.11 -5.28 -7.64
C THR A 90 -6.73 -4.63 -7.59
N VAL A 91 -5.81 -5.19 -6.80
CA VAL A 91 -4.42 -4.72 -6.75
C VAL A 91 -3.75 -4.84 -8.11
N LYS A 92 -3.94 -5.98 -8.80
CA LYS A 92 -3.41 -6.17 -10.15
C LYS A 92 -3.95 -5.12 -11.13
N ALA A 93 -5.26 -4.89 -11.15
CA ALA A 93 -5.88 -3.89 -12.02
C ALA A 93 -5.33 -2.48 -11.75
N LYS A 94 -5.13 -2.13 -10.47
CA LYS A 94 -4.54 -0.84 -10.07
C LYS A 94 -3.09 -0.68 -10.49
N LEU A 95 -2.27 -1.72 -10.33
CA LEU A 95 -0.89 -1.71 -10.79
C LEU A 95 -0.80 -1.58 -12.31
N ASP A 96 -1.68 -2.27 -13.05
CA ASP A 96 -1.75 -2.18 -14.51
C ASP A 96 -2.18 -0.76 -14.96
N GLU A 97 -3.07 -0.08 -14.23
CA GLU A 97 -3.44 1.32 -14.47
C GLU A 97 -2.25 2.28 -14.29
N LEU A 98 -1.51 2.11 -13.19
CA LEU A 98 -0.33 2.91 -12.89
C LEU A 98 0.77 2.75 -13.93
N ALA A 99 1.02 1.51 -14.38
CA ALA A 99 2.00 1.22 -15.41
C ALA A 99 1.68 1.95 -16.73
N ARG A 100 0.40 2.00 -17.13
CA ARG A 100 -0.05 2.72 -18.34
C ARG A 100 -0.02 4.24 -18.19
N SER A 101 -0.09 4.77 -16.97
CA SER A 101 0.01 6.22 -16.72
C SER A 101 1.44 6.77 -16.79
N THR A 102 2.44 5.88 -16.89
CA THR A 102 3.88 6.23 -16.91
C THR A 102 4.50 6.04 -18.31
N SER A 103 3.71 5.64 -19.30
CA SER A 103 4.08 5.52 -20.72
C SER A 103 3.55 6.68 -21.53
#